data_AF-B7Q1A4-F1
#
_entry.id   AF-B7Q1A4-F1
#
_cell.length_a   1.000
_cell.length_b   1.000
_cell.length_c   1.000
_cell.angle_alpha   90.00
_cell.angle_beta   90.00
_cell.angle_gamma   90.00
#
_symmetry.space_group_name_H-M   'P 1'
#
loop_
_entity.id
_entity.type
_entity.pdbx_description
1 polymer ?
#
loop_
_entity_poly.entity_id
_entity_poly.type
_entity_poly.pdbx_seq_one_letter_code
_entity_poly.pdbx_strand_id
1 'polypeptide(L)'
;MGSYYLGYLRTSGGQLKMFQVMIGLIHMFYLMGINFDRENELYVIRMDVLIMLMGTFSVVFTASFALITVLLGSTEVPFSLLYRLLYLSLTVVMLPATAAFIKEENNHASLRELVVSSVTSTLLCIGIFANFVLAYRPTIYESLIWVPVKKPPPGYKAGKKDKSTV
;
A
#
# COMPACT_ATOMS: atom_id res chain seq x y z
N MET A 1 8.24 -7.70 -22.49
CA MET A 1 7.50 -7.99 -21.23
C MET A 1 7.58 -6.87 -20.19
N GLY A 2 8.72 -6.17 -20.01
CA GLY A 2 8.84 -5.11 -18.99
C GLY A 2 7.89 -3.89 -19.10
N SER A 3 7.47 -3.51 -20.32
CA SER A 3 6.62 -2.31 -20.51
C SER A 3 5.20 -2.43 -19.95
N TYR A 4 4.67 -3.66 -19.80
CA TYR A 4 3.30 -3.87 -19.29
C TYR A 4 3.23 -3.73 -17.76
N TYR A 5 4.24 -4.21 -17.03
CA TYR A 5 4.29 -4.18 -15.57
C TYR A 5 4.65 -2.78 -15.01
N LEU A 6 5.47 -2.01 -15.73
CA LEU A 6 5.65 -0.57 -15.49
C LEU A 6 4.34 0.22 -15.60
N GLY A 7 3.35 -0.29 -16.35
CA GLY A 7 2.02 0.29 -16.44
C GLY A 7 1.27 0.31 -15.11
N TYR A 8 1.47 -0.69 -14.24
CA TYR A 8 0.83 -0.74 -12.93
C TYR A 8 1.24 0.44 -12.03
N LEU A 9 2.51 0.85 -12.08
CA LEU A 9 2.99 2.01 -11.32
C LEU A 9 2.29 3.32 -11.71
N ARG A 10 1.69 3.36 -12.92
CA ARG A 10 0.92 4.52 -13.40
C ARG A 10 -0.57 4.43 -13.05
N THR A 11 -1.04 3.32 -12.49
CA THR A 11 -2.42 3.18 -12.01
C THR A 11 -2.59 3.82 -10.63
N SER A 12 -3.83 4.16 -10.27
CA SER A 12 -4.16 4.69 -8.94
C SER A 12 -3.75 3.72 -7.82
N GLY A 13 -3.90 2.41 -8.03
CA GLY A 13 -3.46 1.39 -7.08
C GLY A 13 -1.94 1.38 -6.88
N GLY A 14 -1.16 1.40 -7.97
CA GLY A 14 0.31 1.47 -7.89
C GLY A 14 0.81 2.76 -7.25
N GLN A 15 0.24 3.91 -7.61
CA GLN A 15 0.58 5.20 -7.01
C GLN A 15 0.27 5.24 -5.50
N LEU A 16 -0.86 4.68 -5.09
CA LEU A 16 -1.23 4.62 -3.69
C LEU A 16 -0.27 3.73 -2.88
N LYS A 17 0.24 2.64 -3.46
CA LYS A 17 1.27 1.81 -2.81
C LYS A 17 2.58 2.55 -2.62
N MET A 18 3.04 3.26 -3.65
CA MET A 18 4.26 4.07 -3.56
C MET A 18 4.11 5.17 -2.50
N PHE A 19 2.94 5.83 -2.47
CA PHE A 19 2.61 6.81 -1.43
C PHE A 19 2.63 6.18 -0.03
N GLN A 20 2.00 5.02 0.16
CA GLN A 20 1.98 4.29 1.45
C GLN A 20 3.37 3.91 1.94
N VAL A 21 4.26 3.46 1.04
CA VAL A 21 5.66 3.16 1.39
C VAL A 21 6.37 4.43 1.81
N MET A 22 6.25 5.51 1.04
CA MET A 22 6.92 6.79 1.33
C MET A 22 6.47 7.38 2.67
N ILE A 23 5.15 7.55 2.86
CA ILE A 23 4.61 8.13 4.10
C ILE A 23 4.83 7.20 5.30
N GLY A 24 4.75 5.88 5.08
CA GLY A 24 4.96 4.88 6.12
C GLY A 24 6.41 4.87 6.61
N LEU A 25 7.40 4.98 5.73
CA LEU A 25 8.80 5.09 6.13
C LEU A 25 9.07 6.39 6.90
N ILE A 26 8.57 7.52 6.41
CA ILE A 26 8.70 8.81 7.12
C ILE A 26 8.10 8.70 8.52
N HIS A 27 6.90 8.12 8.63
CA HIS A 27 6.22 7.95 9.91
C HIS A 27 6.96 6.98 10.82
N MET A 28 7.50 5.86 10.32
CA MET A 28 8.31 4.93 11.13
C MET A 28 9.55 5.59 11.70
N PHE A 29 10.33 6.31 10.88
CA PHE A 29 11.52 7.02 11.37
C PHE A 29 11.16 8.07 12.40
N TYR A 30 10.04 8.74 12.21
CA TYR A 30 9.54 9.70 13.17
C TYR A 30 9.14 9.04 14.50
N LEU A 31 8.36 7.97 14.46
CA LEU A 31 7.96 7.20 15.65
C LEU A 31 9.17 6.63 16.40
N MET A 32 10.17 6.11 15.68
CA MET A 32 11.42 5.66 16.30
C MET A 32 12.19 6.82 16.95
N GLY A 33 12.21 7.98 16.30
CA GLY A 33 12.88 9.18 16.80
C GLY A 33 12.25 9.73 18.08
N ILE A 34 10.92 9.79 18.18
CA ILE A 34 10.23 10.26 19.40
C ILE A 34 10.31 9.24 20.55
N ASN A 35 10.52 7.96 20.22
CA ASN A 35 10.61 6.89 21.21
C ASN A 35 12.03 6.70 21.76
N PHE A 36 13.00 7.39 21.19
CA PHE A 36 14.40 7.32 21.59
C PHE A 36 14.70 8.40 22.63
N ASP A 37 14.96 7.98 23.87
CA ASP A 37 15.44 8.85 24.92
C ASP A 37 16.91 9.19 24.66
N ARG A 38 17.17 10.45 24.34
CA ARG A 38 18.52 10.94 24.04
C ARG A 38 19.39 11.08 25.28
N GLU A 39 18.80 11.23 26.46
CA GLU A 39 19.58 11.40 27.69
C GLU A 39 20.12 10.06 28.17
N ASN A 40 19.33 9.00 28.04
CA ASN A 40 19.71 7.66 28.47
C ASN A 40 20.17 6.76 27.32
N GLU A 41 20.12 7.22 26.07
CA GLU A 41 20.39 6.45 24.85
C GLU A 41 19.58 5.15 24.75
N LEU A 42 18.36 5.15 25.29
CA LEU A 42 17.49 3.98 25.39
C LEU A 42 16.12 4.25 24.73
N TYR A 43 15.48 3.20 24.23
CA TYR A 43 14.10 3.31 23.76
C TYR A 43 13.13 3.20 24.94
N VAL A 44 12.31 4.22 25.15
CA VAL A 44 11.24 4.18 26.14
C VAL A 44 10.12 3.30 25.57
N ILE A 45 9.56 2.39 26.36
CA ILE A 45 8.46 1.53 25.87
C ILE A 45 7.15 2.30 26.03
N ARG A 46 6.80 3.09 25.02
CA ARG A 46 5.47 3.70 24.85
C ARG A 46 4.57 2.78 24.02
N MET A 47 3.52 2.24 24.64
CA MET A 47 2.64 1.25 24.01
C MET A 47 1.85 1.81 22.82
N ASP A 48 1.45 3.07 22.90
CA ASP A 48 0.79 3.83 21.82
C ASP A 48 1.71 3.97 20.60
N VAL A 49 2.97 4.35 20.82
CA VAL A 49 3.99 4.45 19.75
C VAL A 49 4.29 3.08 19.15
N LEU A 50 4.41 2.05 19.99
CA LEU A 50 4.68 0.68 19.54
C LEU A 50 3.57 0.14 18.65
N ILE A 51 2.30 0.32 19.03
CA ILE A 51 1.13 -0.09 18.21
C ILE A 51 1.15 0.62 16.86
N MET A 52 1.38 1.93 16.85
CA MET A 52 1.47 2.73 15.63
C MET A 52 2.65 2.29 14.74
N LEU A 53 3.79 1.94 15.35
CA LEU A 53 4.97 1.46 14.65
C LEU A 53 4.72 0.09 14.00
N MET A 54 4.12 -0.86 14.73
CA MET A 54 3.75 -2.19 14.21
C MET A 54 2.74 -2.09 13.07
N GLY A 55 1.74 -1.22 13.21
CA GLY A 55 0.73 -0.97 12.17
C GLY A 55 1.36 -0.34 10.92
N THR A 56 2.20 0.66 11.10
CA THR A 56 2.90 1.33 9.99
C THR A 56 3.85 0.37 9.28
N PHE A 57 4.62 -0.43 10.02
CA PHE A 57 5.49 -1.48 9.46
C PHE A 57 4.69 -2.46 8.61
N SER A 58 3.54 -2.94 9.11
CA SER A 58 2.67 -3.87 8.38
C SER A 58 2.18 -3.29 7.05
N VAL A 59 1.86 -1.99 7.01
CA VAL A 59 1.45 -1.28 5.80
C VAL A 59 2.61 -1.16 4.81
N VAL A 60 3.79 -0.74 5.28
CA VAL A 60 5.00 -0.58 4.46
C VAL A 60 5.40 -1.92 3.86
N PHE A 61 5.45 -2.98 4.68
CA PHE A 61 5.79 -4.33 4.25
C PHE A 61 4.83 -4.82 3.18
N THR A 62 3.51 -4.73 3.43
CA THR A 62 2.49 -5.19 2.47
C THR A 62 2.51 -4.39 1.18
N ALA A 63 2.66 -3.05 1.26
CA ALA A 63 2.73 -2.20 0.08
C ALA A 63 3.97 -2.50 -0.77
N SER A 64 5.12 -2.71 -0.12
CA SER A 64 6.38 -3.07 -0.78
C SER A 64 6.30 -4.45 -1.41
N PHE A 65 5.75 -5.44 -0.69
CA PHE A 65 5.54 -6.80 -1.20
C PHE A 65 4.62 -6.80 -2.43
N ALA A 66 3.53 -6.03 -2.40
CA ALA A 66 2.64 -5.88 -3.55
C ALA A 66 3.34 -5.22 -4.76
N LEU A 67 4.20 -4.23 -4.54
CA LEU A 67 4.98 -3.60 -5.61
C LEU A 67 6.00 -4.59 -6.22
N ILE A 68 6.75 -5.30 -5.38
CA ILE A 68 7.74 -6.28 -5.82
C ILE A 68 7.09 -7.42 -6.62
N THR A 69 5.97 -7.95 -6.13
CA THR A 69 5.26 -9.04 -6.81
C THR A 69 4.76 -8.63 -8.19
N VAL A 70 4.28 -7.38 -8.34
CA VAL A 70 3.92 -6.83 -9.65
C VAL A 70 5.14 -6.63 -10.55
N LEU A 71 6.27 -6.17 -10.00
CA LEU A 71 7.52 -6.04 -10.78
C LEU A 71 8.06 -7.40 -11.26
N LEU A 72 7.86 -8.46 -10.47
CA LEU A 72 8.18 -9.85 -10.84
C LEU A 72 7.16 -10.47 -11.81
N GLY A 73 6.10 -9.74 -12.15
CA GLY A 73 5.13 -10.14 -13.16
C GLY A 73 3.85 -10.79 -12.62
N SER A 74 3.64 -10.82 -11.30
CA SER A 74 2.43 -11.37 -10.68
C SER A 74 1.46 -10.27 -10.28
N THR A 75 0.19 -10.43 -10.65
CA THR A 75 -0.90 -9.55 -10.21
C THR A 75 -1.83 -10.25 -9.20
N GLU A 76 -1.54 -11.48 -8.79
CA GLU A 76 -2.41 -12.26 -7.93
C GLU A 76 -2.51 -11.67 -6.52
N VAL A 77 -1.41 -11.11 -6.01
CA VAL A 77 -1.30 -10.55 -4.66
C VAL A 77 -2.25 -9.36 -4.44
N PRO A 78 -2.23 -8.28 -5.26
CA PRO A 78 -3.15 -7.15 -5.07
C PRO A 78 -4.63 -7.51 -5.24
N PHE A 79 -4.96 -8.66 -5.85
CA PHE A 79 -6.34 -9.14 -6.03
C PHE A 79 -6.75 -10.25 -5.07
N SER A 80 -5.85 -10.72 -4.22
CA SER A 80 -6.14 -11.80 -3.28
C SER A 80 -7.15 -11.38 -2.20
N LEU A 81 -8.00 -12.33 -1.79
CA LEU A 81 -8.94 -12.13 -0.69
C LEU A 81 -8.22 -11.76 0.61
N LEU A 82 -7.07 -12.41 0.87
CA LEU A 82 -6.25 -12.15 2.06
C LEU A 82 -5.77 -10.71 2.11
N TYR A 83 -5.38 -10.14 0.98
CA TYR A 83 -4.98 -8.74 0.89
C TYR A 83 -6.13 -7.78 1.20
N ARG A 84 -7.34 -8.09 0.71
CA ARG A 84 -8.56 -7.31 1.01
C ARG A 84 -8.88 -7.35 2.50
N LEU A 85 -8.86 -8.54 3.10
CA LEU A 85 -9.09 -8.74 4.52
C LEU A 85 -8.04 -8.02 5.38
N LEU A 86 -6.77 -8.01 4.95
CA LEU A 86 -5.72 -7.27 5.62
C LEU A 86 -5.96 -5.76 5.62
N TYR A 87 -6.36 -5.17 4.48
CA TYR A 87 -6.65 -3.73 4.44
C TYR A 87 -7.92 -3.37 5.21
N LEU A 88 -8.91 -4.27 5.27
CA LEU A 88 -10.08 -4.12 6.14
C LEU A 88 -9.66 -4.13 7.62
N SER A 89 -8.87 -5.12 8.06
CA SER A 89 -8.44 -5.21 9.45
C SER A 89 -7.54 -4.04 9.85
N LEU A 90 -6.60 -3.64 8.98
CA LEU A 90 -5.79 -2.44 9.17
C LEU A 90 -6.65 -1.18 9.28
N THR A 91 -7.71 -1.04 8.50
CA THR A 91 -8.61 0.12 8.60
C THR A 91 -9.31 0.16 9.97
N VAL A 92 -9.84 -0.98 10.41
CA VAL A 92 -10.56 -1.10 11.70
C VAL A 92 -9.64 -0.84 12.90
N VAL A 93 -8.36 -1.23 12.82
CA VAL A 93 -7.39 -1.05 13.90
C VAL A 93 -6.72 0.31 13.85
N MET A 94 -6.27 0.76 12.68
CA MET A 94 -5.44 1.96 12.56
C MET A 94 -6.22 3.26 12.77
N LEU A 95 -7.51 3.31 12.43
CA LEU A 95 -8.34 4.49 12.68
C LEU A 95 -8.45 4.83 14.17
N PRO A 96 -8.91 3.92 15.06
CA PRO A 96 -8.96 4.21 16.49
C PRO A 96 -7.56 4.35 17.10
N ALA A 97 -6.57 3.57 16.65
CA ALA A 97 -5.19 3.68 17.13
C ALA A 97 -4.59 5.07 16.82
N THR A 98 -4.83 5.61 15.62
CA THR A 98 -4.37 6.94 15.23
C THR A 98 -5.03 8.03 16.07
N ALA A 99 -6.34 7.94 16.30
CA ALA A 99 -7.05 8.90 17.15
C ALA A 99 -6.55 8.87 18.60
N ALA A 100 -6.32 7.66 19.15
CA ALA A 100 -5.76 7.48 20.49
C ALA A 100 -4.34 8.03 20.58
N PHE A 101 -3.49 7.75 19.59
CA PHE A 101 -2.13 8.24 19.50
C PHE A 101 -2.07 9.77 19.44
N ILE A 102 -2.86 10.43 18.57
CA ILE A 102 -2.89 11.90 18.47
C ILE A 102 -3.32 12.53 19.80
N LYS A 103 -4.31 11.93 20.47
CA LYS A 103 -4.78 12.40 21.78
C LYS A 103 -3.67 12.29 22.84
N GLU A 104 -2.95 11.18 22.86
CA GLU A 104 -1.87 10.96 23.82
C GLU A 104 -0.68 11.88 23.54
N GLU A 105 -0.30 12.01 22.27
CA GLU A 105 0.80 12.86 21.82
C GLU A 105 0.56 14.34 22.14
N ASN A 106 -0.70 14.79 22.15
CA ASN A 106 -1.07 16.14 22.56
C ASN A 106 -0.71 16.47 24.03
N ASN A 107 -0.49 15.46 24.87
CA ASN A 107 -0.09 15.65 26.28
C ASN A 107 1.42 15.67 26.48
N HIS A 108 2.19 15.06 25.56
CA HIS A 108 3.63 14.81 25.75
C HIS A 108 4.53 15.56 24.78
N ALA A 109 4.03 15.91 23.60
CA ALA A 109 4.86 16.41 22.50
C ALA A 109 4.81 17.95 22.38
N SER A 110 5.89 18.51 21.82
CA SER A 110 5.87 19.90 21.39
C SER A 110 4.87 20.12 20.25
N LEU A 111 4.40 21.36 20.06
CA LEU A 111 3.45 21.70 18.98
C LEU A 111 3.92 21.23 17.60
N ARG A 112 5.23 21.35 17.31
CA ARG A 112 5.81 20.91 16.04
C ARG A 112 5.74 19.39 15.88
N GLU A 113 6.06 18.67 16.94
CA GLU A 113 6.05 17.21 16.95
C GLU A 113 4.63 16.66 16.78
N LEU A 114 3.69 17.23 17.53
CA LEU A 114 2.27 16.92 17.41
C LEU A 114 1.74 17.14 15.99
N VAL A 115 2.10 18.25 15.33
CA VAL A 115 1.67 18.52 13.95
C VAL A 115 2.24 17.48 12.98
N VAL A 116 3.53 17.16 13.07
CA VAL A 116 4.17 16.18 12.17
C VAL A 116 3.60 14.78 12.40
N SER A 117 3.48 14.35 13.65
CA SER A 117 2.94 13.04 14.02
C SER A 117 1.48 12.89 13.61
N SER A 118 0.66 13.93 13.85
CA SER A 118 -0.75 13.96 13.46
C SER A 118 -0.92 13.94 11.94
N VAL A 119 -0.13 14.72 11.19
CA VAL A 119 -0.24 14.76 9.72
C VAL A 119 0.19 13.43 9.11
N THR A 120 1.34 12.89 9.51
CA THR A 120 1.87 11.64 8.96
C THR A 120 0.99 10.44 9.29
N SER A 121 0.49 10.33 10.52
CA SER A 121 -0.45 9.28 10.93
C SER A 121 -1.81 9.39 10.22
N THR A 122 -2.35 10.60 10.06
CA THR A 122 -3.60 10.83 9.33
C THR A 122 -3.46 10.48 7.85
N LEU A 123 -2.37 10.91 7.20
CA LEU A 123 -2.09 10.59 5.80
C LEU A 123 -1.94 9.08 5.57
N LEU A 124 -1.27 8.38 6.50
CA LEU A 124 -1.18 6.93 6.46
C LEU A 124 -2.56 6.28 6.58
N CYS A 125 -3.40 6.72 7.51
CA CYS A 125 -4.77 6.23 7.68
C CYS A 125 -5.64 6.46 6.44
N ILE A 126 -5.59 7.65 5.85
CA ILE A 126 -6.29 7.95 4.58
C ILE A 126 -5.79 7.02 3.48
N GLY A 127 -4.48 6.79 3.41
CA GLY A 127 -3.88 5.85 2.47
C GLY A 127 -4.44 4.44 2.64
N ILE A 128 -4.50 3.92 3.87
CA ILE A 128 -5.05 2.59 4.19
C ILE A 128 -6.52 2.51 3.76
N PHE A 129 -7.32 3.51 4.15
CA PHE A 129 -8.75 3.57 3.83
C PHE A 129 -9.03 3.65 2.33
N ALA A 130 -8.32 4.52 1.60
CA ALA A 130 -8.43 4.63 0.15
C ALA A 130 -8.12 3.30 -0.54
N ASN A 131 -7.17 2.54 0.00
CA ASN A 131 -6.79 1.24 -0.52
C ASN A 131 -7.85 0.18 -0.26
N PHE A 132 -8.44 0.19 0.93
CA PHE A 132 -9.59 -0.64 1.25
C PHE A 132 -10.73 -0.36 0.24
N VAL A 133 -11.06 0.91 0.00
CA VAL A 133 -12.07 1.29 -1.00
C VAL A 133 -11.71 0.76 -2.39
N LEU A 134 -10.47 0.97 -2.86
CA LEU A 134 -10.03 0.48 -4.17
C LEU A 134 -10.05 -1.04 -4.27
N ALA A 135 -9.61 -1.75 -3.23
CA ALA A 135 -9.53 -3.21 -3.21
C ALA A 135 -10.92 -3.88 -3.26
N TYR A 136 -11.96 -3.19 -2.81
CA TYR A 136 -13.36 -3.64 -2.86
C TYR A 136 -14.19 -3.03 -4.00
N ARG A 137 -13.61 -2.16 -4.85
CA ARG A 137 -14.33 -1.66 -6.03
C ARG A 137 -14.54 -2.79 -7.05
N PRO A 138 -15.78 -2.99 -7.55
CA PRO A 138 -16.08 -4.02 -8.54
C PRO A 138 -15.43 -3.77 -9.92
N THR A 139 -14.97 -2.54 -10.21
CA THR A 139 -14.41 -2.15 -11.51
C THR A 139 -13.00 -2.64 -11.79
N ILE A 140 -12.29 -3.24 -10.83
CA ILE A 140 -10.98 -3.86 -11.09
C ILE A 140 -11.10 -5.11 -11.99
N TYR A 141 -12.31 -5.68 -12.10
CA TYR A 141 -12.59 -6.71 -13.10
C TYR A 141 -12.77 -6.16 -14.52
N GLU A 142 -13.13 -4.88 -14.72
CA GLU A 142 -13.34 -4.30 -16.06
C GLU A 142 -12.05 -4.03 -16.81
N SER A 143 -10.96 -3.62 -16.14
CA SER A 143 -9.66 -3.43 -16.80
C SER A 143 -8.99 -4.74 -17.23
N LEU A 144 -9.46 -5.89 -16.73
CA LEU A 144 -9.08 -7.22 -17.21
C LEU A 144 -9.97 -7.72 -18.36
N ILE A 145 -11.14 -7.10 -18.58
CA ILE A 145 -12.06 -7.43 -19.68
C ILE A 145 -11.78 -6.56 -20.93
N TRP A 146 -11.09 -5.42 -20.80
CA TRP A 146 -10.92 -4.43 -21.88
C TRP A 146 -9.49 -3.98 -22.19
N VAL A 147 -8.51 -4.89 -22.22
CA VAL A 147 -7.45 -4.74 -23.22
C VAL A 147 -7.95 -5.48 -24.46
N PRO A 148 -8.61 -4.82 -25.42
CA PRO A 148 -8.89 -5.47 -26.69
C PRO A 148 -7.52 -5.89 -27.24
N VAL A 149 -7.36 -7.18 -27.46
CA VAL A 149 -6.46 -7.71 -28.49
C VAL A 149 -6.60 -6.74 -29.65
N LYS A 150 -5.58 -5.89 -29.87
CA LYS A 150 -5.54 -5.06 -31.07
C LYS A 150 -5.82 -6.04 -32.20
N LYS A 151 -6.95 -5.86 -32.88
CA LYS A 151 -7.28 -6.61 -34.09
C LYS A 151 -5.98 -6.73 -34.89
N PRO A 152 -5.57 -7.94 -35.33
CA PRO A 152 -4.45 -8.02 -36.22
C PRO A 152 -4.72 -7.06 -37.39
N PRO A 153 -3.68 -6.34 -37.87
CA PRO A 153 -3.86 -5.35 -38.92
C PRO A 153 -4.64 -5.98 -40.09
N PRO A 154 -5.56 -5.24 -40.73
CA PRO A 154 -6.33 -5.75 -41.85
C PRO A 154 -5.37 -6.29 -42.92
N GLY A 155 -5.30 -7.60 -43.06
CA GLY A 155 -4.34 -8.30 -43.92
C GLY A 155 -3.62 -9.50 -43.31
N TYR A 156 -3.69 -9.72 -41.98
CA TYR A 156 -3.09 -10.92 -41.37
C TYR A 156 -3.95 -12.16 -41.63
N LYS A 157 -3.67 -12.89 -42.71
CA LYS A 157 -4.21 -14.24 -42.92
C LYS A 157 -3.55 -15.17 -41.91
N ALA A 158 -4.33 -15.64 -40.93
CA ALA A 158 -3.93 -16.76 -40.09
C ALA A 158 -3.55 -17.92 -41.01
N GLY A 159 -2.26 -18.32 -40.98
CA GLY A 159 -1.76 -19.45 -41.73
C GLY A 159 -2.66 -20.65 -41.49
N LYS A 160 -3.18 -21.21 -42.59
CA LYS A 160 -3.92 -22.48 -42.60
C LYS A 160 -3.14 -23.49 -41.77
N LYS A 161 -3.82 -24.11 -40.79
CA LYS A 161 -3.42 -25.41 -40.27
C LYS A 161 -3.33 -26.36 -41.47
N ASP A 162 -2.12 -26.77 -41.83
CA ASP A 162 -1.96 -27.98 -42.63
C ASP A 162 -2.32 -29.16 -41.75
N LYS A 163 -3.53 -29.68 -41.99
CA LYS A 163 -3.88 -31.06 -41.71
C LYS A 163 -3.53 -31.87 -42.95
N SER A 164 -2.42 -32.60 -42.89
CA SER A 164 -2.14 -33.78 -43.73
C SER A 164 -0.89 -34.47 -43.14
N THR A 165 -1.04 -35.58 -42.40
CA THR A 165 -0.69 -36.97 -42.83
C THR A 165 0.79 -37.10 -43.18
N VAL A 166 1.62 -37.90 -42.50
CA VAL A 166 1.49 -39.33 -42.14
C VAL A 166 2.13 -39.61 -40.78
#